data_AF-A0A923Q7Z7-F1
#
_entry.id   AF-A0A923Q7Z7-F1
#
_cell.length_a   1.000
_cell.length_b   1.000
_cell.length_c   1.000
_cell.angle_alpha   90.00
_cell.angle_beta   90.00
_cell.angle_gamma   90.00
#
_symmetry.space_group_name_H-M   'P 1'
#
loop_
_entity.id
_entity.type
_entity.pdbx_description
1 polymer ?
#
loop_
_entity_poly.entity_id
_entity_poly.type
_entity_poly.pdbx_seq_one_letter_code
_entity_poly.pdbx_strand_id
1 'polypeptide(L)'
;MLHSLSVMHNQYGSLDPNQVRQTCEDRQSICATTLGRGPDMWYFDEAETDFWEVWNRLASAYTLDPERTVISGYSMGGYGAYKLGLAHPDLFAKALSIAGPPTCGVRVRGDVRSGSSPGRCTDDGDTLPLVGNARHVPWLIDSGMADELVPFTSVLEQVEGFDSRGYRYHAEYYPAEGHLPYAAKDAFEPVTRQLGRTTRERTAARIDYSWYPGLTRPELGIGTTGAYWLGDLKARSSRPGALASVRAHSAALDDPVVTVSKAQRADAPGDPSPAVVTDQTWQRSGLAPRSDALMLDLTGVSYLVVDGDRAGLAQARSVAVALTSDGASTVRVTGLRPGAVLTVQGSGPVRAGADGTATLTTRMLTTR
;
A
#
# COMPACT_ATOMS: atom_id res chain seq x y z
N MET A 1 -3.46 -12.21 -9.38
CA MET A 1 -4.24 -11.39 -10.32
C MET A 1 -5.66 -11.33 -9.81
N LEU A 2 -6.20 -10.15 -9.58
CA LEU A 2 -7.50 -9.92 -8.96
C LEU A 2 -8.53 -9.67 -10.06
N HIS A 3 -9.64 -10.40 -10.06
CA HIS A 3 -10.65 -10.32 -11.11
C HIS A 3 -11.49 -9.04 -11.05
N SER A 4 -12.08 -8.71 -12.20
CA SER A 4 -13.00 -7.61 -12.44
C SER A 4 -14.39 -7.88 -11.86
N LEU A 5 -15.27 -6.87 -11.95
CA LEU A 5 -16.68 -6.98 -11.58
C LEU A 5 -17.42 -7.92 -12.55
N SER A 6 -18.40 -8.66 -12.03
CA SER A 6 -19.30 -9.60 -12.71
C SER A 6 -18.61 -10.76 -13.42
N VAL A 7 -17.34 -11.01 -13.10
CA VAL A 7 -16.55 -12.16 -13.55
C VAL A 7 -16.10 -12.97 -12.34
N MET A 8 -15.10 -13.85 -12.48
CA MET A 8 -14.66 -14.73 -11.40
C MET A 8 -13.21 -15.19 -11.61
N HIS A 9 -12.74 -16.14 -10.79
CA HIS A 9 -11.43 -16.78 -10.91
C HIS A 9 -11.03 -17.25 -12.32
N ASN A 10 -12.00 -17.50 -13.20
CA ASN A 10 -11.74 -17.92 -14.58
C ASN A 10 -11.55 -16.76 -15.58
N GLN A 11 -11.73 -15.50 -15.18
CA GLN A 11 -11.67 -14.33 -16.07
C GLN A 11 -10.46 -14.39 -16.99
N TYR A 12 -9.26 -14.34 -16.40
CA TYR A 12 -8.02 -14.20 -17.16
C TYR A 12 -7.74 -15.40 -18.05
N GLY A 13 -8.04 -16.62 -17.61
CA GLY A 13 -7.91 -17.80 -18.45
C GLY A 13 -8.85 -17.82 -19.66
N SER A 14 -10.02 -17.17 -19.53
CA SER A 14 -11.04 -17.13 -20.58
C SER A 14 -10.97 -15.90 -21.51
N LEU A 15 -10.61 -14.73 -20.98
CA LEU A 15 -10.66 -13.46 -21.68
C LEU A 15 -9.27 -12.92 -22.01
N ASP A 16 -8.29 -13.13 -21.12
CA ASP A 16 -6.98 -12.48 -21.16
C ASP A 16 -5.80 -13.51 -21.13
N PRO A 17 -5.77 -14.51 -22.03
CA PRO A 17 -4.77 -15.59 -21.98
C PRO A 17 -3.32 -15.10 -22.22
N ASN A 18 -3.11 -14.02 -22.98
CA ASN A 18 -1.79 -13.42 -23.12
C ASN A 18 -1.34 -12.78 -21.81
N GLN A 19 -2.25 -12.11 -21.09
CA GLN A 19 -1.93 -11.60 -19.76
C GLN A 19 -1.54 -12.71 -18.80
N VAL A 20 -2.25 -13.86 -18.80
CA VAL A 20 -1.86 -15.04 -18.01
C VAL A 20 -0.45 -15.51 -18.38
N ARG A 21 -0.18 -15.70 -19.67
CA ARG A 21 1.17 -16.09 -20.14
C ARG A 21 2.24 -15.11 -19.65
N GLN A 22 2.03 -13.81 -19.84
CA GLN A 22 3.01 -12.77 -19.51
C GLN A 22 3.22 -12.60 -18.00
N THR A 23 2.14 -12.63 -17.22
CA THR A 23 2.21 -12.37 -15.78
C THR A 23 2.58 -13.60 -14.95
N CYS A 24 2.34 -14.80 -15.50
CA CYS A 24 2.51 -16.07 -14.80
C CYS A 24 3.62 -16.92 -15.45
N GLU A 25 3.43 -17.36 -16.70
CA GLU A 25 4.32 -18.31 -17.35
C GLU A 25 5.70 -17.73 -17.68
N ASP A 26 5.74 -16.61 -18.40
CA ASP A 26 6.97 -15.92 -18.83
C ASP A 26 7.79 -15.42 -17.63
N ARG A 27 7.09 -15.04 -16.56
CA ARG A 27 7.71 -14.62 -15.29
C ARG A 27 8.06 -15.78 -14.36
N GLN A 28 7.68 -17.01 -14.73
CA GLN A 28 7.83 -18.21 -13.90
C GLN A 28 7.25 -18.01 -12.50
N SER A 29 6.07 -17.41 -12.43
CA SER A 29 5.34 -17.06 -11.21
C SER A 29 4.10 -17.93 -11.07
N ILE A 30 3.76 -18.29 -9.84
CA ILE A 30 2.46 -18.88 -9.54
C ILE A 30 1.47 -17.73 -9.40
N CYS A 31 0.47 -17.70 -10.27
CA CYS A 31 -0.65 -16.78 -10.19
C CYS A 31 -1.87 -17.47 -9.60
N ALA A 32 -2.63 -16.71 -8.82
CA ALA A 32 -3.99 -17.08 -8.44
C ALA A 32 -4.93 -15.90 -8.58
N THR A 33 -6.20 -16.24 -8.74
CA THR A 33 -7.35 -15.34 -8.74
C THR A 33 -8.41 -15.97 -7.84
N THR A 34 -8.97 -15.18 -6.94
CA THR A 34 -10.03 -15.62 -6.04
C THR A 34 -11.32 -15.88 -6.81
N LEU A 35 -12.11 -16.89 -6.41
CA LEU A 35 -13.51 -16.97 -6.86
C LEU A 35 -14.34 -15.89 -6.17
N GLY A 36 -14.07 -15.66 -4.87
CA GLY A 36 -14.81 -14.71 -4.04
C GLY A 36 -16.19 -15.22 -3.60
N ARG A 37 -16.56 -14.97 -2.34
CA ARG A 37 -17.90 -15.09 -1.79
C ARG A 37 -18.69 -13.88 -2.25
N GLY A 38 -19.41 -14.07 -3.35
CA GLY A 38 -19.98 -12.96 -4.12
C GLY A 38 -18.86 -12.35 -4.98
N PRO A 39 -18.87 -12.56 -6.31
CA PRO A 39 -17.79 -12.05 -7.17
C PRO A 39 -17.70 -10.51 -7.17
N ASP A 40 -18.72 -9.82 -6.65
CA ASP A 40 -18.88 -8.38 -6.81
C ASP A 40 -18.77 -7.61 -5.49
N MET A 41 -18.08 -8.18 -4.50
CA MET A 41 -17.92 -7.59 -3.16
C MET A 41 -16.70 -6.67 -3.05
N TRP A 42 -16.03 -6.33 -4.17
CA TRP A 42 -14.93 -5.34 -4.23
C TRP A 42 -13.76 -5.60 -3.26
N TYR A 43 -13.50 -6.86 -2.92
CA TYR A 43 -12.47 -7.24 -1.94
C TYR A 43 -12.72 -6.62 -0.56
N PHE A 44 -13.97 -6.48 -0.13
CA PHE A 44 -14.34 -6.15 1.24
C PHE A 44 -14.83 -7.39 1.98
N ASP A 45 -14.71 -7.34 3.30
CA ASP A 45 -15.32 -8.31 4.21
C ASP A 45 -14.99 -9.75 3.79
N GLU A 46 -15.98 -10.61 3.54
CA GLU A 46 -15.77 -12.01 3.17
C GLU A 46 -14.91 -12.18 1.90
N ALA A 47 -15.00 -11.26 0.93
CA ALA A 47 -14.18 -11.32 -0.28
C ALA A 47 -12.71 -10.93 -0.03
N GLU A 48 -12.43 -10.12 0.99
CA GLU A 48 -11.05 -9.92 1.47
C GLU A 48 -10.53 -11.16 2.19
N THR A 49 -11.37 -11.81 3.02
CA THR A 49 -11.01 -13.08 3.66
C THR A 49 -10.63 -14.14 2.61
N ASP A 50 -11.38 -14.25 1.51
CA ASP A 50 -11.07 -15.20 0.44
C ASP A 50 -9.71 -14.95 -0.21
N PHE A 51 -9.32 -13.68 -0.37
CA PHE A 51 -7.98 -13.33 -0.82
C PHE A 51 -6.91 -13.87 0.14
N TRP A 52 -7.08 -13.64 1.44
CA TRP A 52 -6.13 -14.13 2.43
C TRP A 52 -6.11 -15.65 2.57
N GLU A 53 -7.26 -16.32 2.40
CA GLU A 53 -7.34 -17.78 2.39
C GLU A 53 -6.60 -18.38 1.19
N VAL A 54 -6.81 -17.83 -0.01
CA VAL A 54 -6.07 -18.25 -1.23
C VAL A 54 -4.58 -17.96 -1.07
N TRP A 55 -4.21 -16.78 -0.58
CA TRP A 55 -2.82 -16.42 -0.31
C TRP A 55 -2.15 -17.40 0.64
N ASN A 56 -2.77 -17.67 1.79
CA ASN A 56 -2.27 -18.61 2.78
C ASN A 56 -2.17 -20.03 2.20
N ARG A 57 -3.15 -20.45 1.40
CA ARG A 57 -3.12 -21.77 0.74
C ARG A 57 -1.97 -21.88 -0.25
N LEU A 58 -1.68 -20.84 -1.03
CA LEU A 58 -0.52 -20.81 -1.93
C LEU A 58 0.79 -20.91 -1.14
N ALA A 59 0.95 -20.07 -0.13
CA ALA A 59 2.16 -20.03 0.71
C ALA A 59 2.40 -21.35 1.46
N SER A 60 1.33 -22.07 1.80
CA SER A 60 1.42 -23.37 2.50
C SER A 60 1.62 -24.56 1.54
N ALA A 61 1.19 -24.45 0.29
CA ALA A 61 1.22 -25.55 -0.68
C ALA A 61 2.44 -25.53 -1.60
N TYR A 62 3.05 -24.36 -1.81
CA TYR A 62 4.16 -24.17 -2.74
C TYR A 62 5.36 -23.53 -2.04
N THR A 63 6.56 -23.84 -2.52
CA THR A 63 7.76 -23.07 -2.16
C THR A 63 7.76 -21.77 -2.97
N LEU A 64 7.48 -20.65 -2.29
CA LEU A 64 7.42 -19.32 -2.90
C LEU A 64 8.59 -18.46 -2.41
N ASP A 65 9.00 -17.49 -3.24
CA ASP A 65 9.86 -16.38 -2.80
C ASP A 65 8.95 -15.20 -2.38
N PRO A 66 8.70 -14.99 -1.07
CA PRO A 66 7.81 -13.93 -0.61
C PRO A 66 8.33 -12.53 -0.98
N GLU A 67 9.62 -12.40 -1.27
CA GLU A 67 10.22 -11.12 -1.64
C GLU A 67 9.85 -10.67 -3.04
N ARG A 68 9.36 -11.58 -3.89
CA ARG A 68 9.01 -11.30 -5.29
C ARG A 68 7.52 -11.29 -5.54
N THR A 69 6.72 -11.22 -4.48
CA THR A 69 5.27 -11.22 -4.60
C THR A 69 4.80 -9.90 -5.19
N VAL A 70 3.90 -9.97 -6.18
CA VAL A 70 3.27 -8.81 -6.80
C VAL A 70 1.75 -8.96 -6.73
N ILE A 71 1.05 -7.84 -6.65
CA ILE A 71 -0.40 -7.79 -6.75
C ILE A 71 -0.80 -7.06 -8.01
N SER A 72 -1.78 -7.60 -8.73
CA SER A 72 -2.28 -7.00 -9.97
C SER A 72 -3.76 -7.25 -10.12
N GLY A 73 -4.45 -6.42 -10.89
CA GLY A 73 -5.81 -6.69 -11.32
C GLY A 73 -6.33 -5.70 -12.36
N TYR A 74 -7.48 -6.03 -12.94
CA TYR A 74 -8.18 -5.22 -13.94
C TYR A 74 -9.50 -4.69 -13.35
N SER A 75 -9.89 -3.44 -13.62
CA SER A 75 -11.17 -2.86 -13.18
C SER A 75 -11.38 -2.96 -11.66
N MET A 76 -12.43 -3.63 -11.16
CA MET A 76 -12.60 -3.96 -9.74
C MET A 76 -11.35 -4.64 -9.14
N GLY A 77 -10.66 -5.47 -9.90
CA GLY A 77 -9.39 -6.08 -9.52
C GLY A 77 -8.24 -5.07 -9.43
N GLY A 78 -8.23 -4.04 -10.27
CA GLY A 78 -7.28 -2.94 -10.18
C GLY A 78 -7.52 -2.11 -8.91
N TYR A 79 -8.79 -1.87 -8.57
CA TYR A 79 -9.16 -1.35 -7.25
C TYR A 79 -8.67 -2.26 -6.11
N GLY A 80 -8.88 -3.57 -6.22
CA GLY A 80 -8.38 -4.54 -5.24
C GLY A 80 -6.86 -4.47 -5.07
N ALA A 81 -6.13 -4.24 -6.17
CA ALA A 81 -4.68 -4.05 -6.13
C ALA A 81 -4.31 -2.78 -5.35
N TYR A 82 -5.01 -1.66 -5.59
CA TYR A 82 -4.88 -0.46 -4.76
C TYR A 82 -5.18 -0.73 -3.29
N LYS A 83 -6.37 -1.24 -2.97
CA LYS A 83 -6.84 -1.48 -1.60
C LYS A 83 -5.87 -2.35 -0.81
N LEU A 84 -5.58 -3.56 -1.30
CA LEU A 84 -4.75 -4.53 -0.59
C LEU A 84 -3.26 -4.15 -0.64
N GLY A 85 -2.78 -3.66 -1.78
CA GLY A 85 -1.39 -3.24 -1.95
C GLY A 85 -1.01 -2.04 -1.08
N LEU A 86 -1.93 -1.08 -0.91
CA LEU A 86 -1.72 0.06 -0.01
C LEU A 86 -1.97 -0.31 1.46
N ALA A 87 -2.91 -1.21 1.77
CA ALA A 87 -3.17 -1.63 3.15
C ALA A 87 -2.03 -2.47 3.75
N HIS A 88 -1.33 -3.25 2.92
CA HIS A 88 -0.23 -4.15 3.32
C HIS A 88 1.04 -3.90 2.48
N PRO A 89 1.62 -2.69 2.56
CA PRO A 89 2.68 -2.25 1.64
C PRO A 89 4.00 -2.98 1.86
N ASP A 90 4.17 -3.73 2.95
CA ASP A 90 5.37 -4.52 3.21
C ASP A 90 5.27 -5.95 2.66
N LEU A 91 4.17 -6.35 2.02
CA LEU A 91 4.04 -7.68 1.41
C LEU A 91 4.46 -7.75 -0.07
N PHE A 92 4.55 -6.61 -0.76
CA PHE A 92 4.63 -6.57 -2.22
C PHE A 92 5.92 -5.94 -2.73
N ALA A 93 6.52 -6.58 -3.73
CA ALA A 93 7.64 -6.04 -4.49
C ALA A 93 7.20 -4.91 -5.43
N LYS A 94 6.01 -5.05 -6.03
CA LYS A 94 5.31 -4.09 -6.88
C LYS A 94 3.81 -4.33 -6.85
N ALA A 95 3.04 -3.31 -7.20
CA ALA A 95 1.59 -3.41 -7.42
C ALA A 95 1.22 -2.87 -8.81
N LEU A 96 0.23 -3.47 -9.46
CA LEU A 96 -0.25 -3.11 -10.79
C LEU A 96 -1.77 -2.93 -10.79
N SER A 97 -2.23 -1.72 -11.12
CA SER A 97 -3.66 -1.46 -11.36
C SER A 97 -3.90 -1.17 -12.83
N ILE A 98 -4.72 -1.99 -13.49
CA ILE A 98 -5.12 -1.83 -14.89
C ILE A 98 -6.59 -1.43 -14.94
N ALA A 99 -6.89 -0.28 -15.55
CA ALA A 99 -8.23 0.31 -15.61
C ALA A 99 -8.95 0.32 -14.24
N GLY A 100 -8.19 0.39 -13.14
CA GLY A 100 -8.73 0.24 -11.79
C GLY A 100 -9.17 1.58 -11.23
N PRO A 101 -10.42 1.73 -10.74
CA PRO A 101 -10.83 2.95 -10.09
C PRO A 101 -10.10 3.11 -8.74
N PRO A 102 -9.76 4.33 -8.32
CA PRO A 102 -9.15 4.60 -7.01
C PRO A 102 -10.17 4.64 -5.86
N THR A 103 -11.40 4.14 -6.10
CA THR A 103 -12.43 4.02 -5.09
C THR A 103 -13.27 2.77 -5.32
N CYS A 104 -13.88 2.23 -4.28
CA CYS A 104 -14.88 1.19 -4.44
C CYS A 104 -16.10 1.79 -5.15
N GLY A 105 -16.37 1.38 -6.39
CA GLY A 105 -17.34 2.03 -7.27
C GLY A 105 -16.70 3.01 -8.25
N VAL A 106 -17.30 4.19 -8.39
CA VAL A 106 -16.91 5.19 -9.41
C VAL A 106 -16.58 6.52 -8.75
N ARG A 107 -15.43 7.10 -9.11
CA ARG A 107 -15.10 8.50 -8.83
C ARG A 107 -15.01 9.26 -10.14
N VAL A 108 -15.60 10.44 -10.20
CA VAL A 108 -15.37 11.39 -11.29
C VAL A 108 -14.12 12.22 -10.97
N ARG A 109 -14.17 13.01 -9.88
CA ARG A 109 -13.05 13.82 -9.40
C ARG A 109 -13.31 14.30 -7.97
N GLY A 110 -12.29 14.33 -7.12
CA GLY A 110 -12.41 14.75 -5.72
C GLY A 110 -13.48 13.94 -4.99
N ASP A 111 -14.38 14.64 -4.31
CA ASP A 111 -15.47 14.03 -3.54
C ASP A 111 -16.67 13.60 -4.40
N VAL A 112 -16.67 13.88 -5.70
CA VAL A 112 -17.73 13.42 -6.61
C VAL A 112 -17.51 11.95 -6.93
N ARG A 113 -18.12 11.08 -6.12
CA ARG A 113 -18.01 9.63 -6.20
C ARG A 113 -19.29 8.92 -5.77
N SER A 114 -19.46 7.68 -6.21
CA SER A 114 -20.51 6.77 -5.78
C SER A 114 -19.90 5.41 -5.45
N GLY A 115 -20.25 4.85 -4.29
CA GLY A 115 -19.91 3.48 -3.95
C GLY A 115 -20.62 2.47 -4.85
N SER A 116 -20.04 1.29 -5.02
CA SER A 116 -20.74 0.15 -5.65
C SER A 116 -21.80 -0.46 -4.72
N SER A 117 -21.65 -0.26 -3.41
CA SER A 117 -22.59 -0.67 -2.37
C SER A 117 -22.52 0.29 -1.17
N PRO A 118 -23.63 0.48 -0.42
CA PRO A 118 -23.64 1.32 0.78
C PRO A 118 -22.78 0.71 1.92
N GLY A 119 -22.36 1.55 2.86
CA GLY A 119 -21.51 1.15 3.99
C GLY A 119 -20.02 1.31 3.66
N ARG A 120 -19.17 0.37 4.10
CA ARG A 120 -17.69 0.49 4.02
C ARG A 120 -17.15 0.77 2.62
N CYS A 121 -17.77 0.23 1.58
CA CYS A 121 -17.40 0.56 0.19
C CYS A 121 -17.53 2.07 -0.09
N THR A 122 -18.67 2.67 0.29
CA THR A 122 -18.88 4.12 0.15
C THR A 122 -18.07 4.92 1.18
N ASP A 123 -17.96 4.48 2.42
CA ASP A 123 -17.40 5.30 3.48
C ASP A 123 -15.87 5.24 3.56
N ASP A 124 -15.30 4.05 3.36
CA ASP A 124 -13.90 3.70 3.59
C ASP A 124 -13.23 3.12 2.33
N GLY A 125 -13.89 3.19 1.17
CA GLY A 125 -13.41 2.59 -0.06
C GLY A 125 -12.52 3.47 -0.93
N ASP A 126 -12.15 4.67 -0.49
CA ASP A 126 -11.27 5.57 -1.24
C ASP A 126 -9.78 5.26 -0.98
N THR A 127 -9.01 4.97 -2.03
CA THR A 127 -7.60 4.62 -1.90
C THR A 127 -6.64 5.80 -1.93
N LEU A 128 -7.10 7.01 -2.31
CA LEU A 128 -6.24 8.19 -2.42
C LEU A 128 -5.58 8.59 -1.07
N PRO A 129 -6.30 8.59 0.06
CA PRO A 129 -5.70 8.86 1.37
C PRO A 129 -4.66 7.83 1.82
N LEU A 130 -4.62 6.66 1.19
CA LEU A 130 -3.71 5.57 1.51
C LEU A 130 -2.41 5.61 0.69
N VAL A 131 -2.29 6.52 -0.30
CA VAL A 131 -1.12 6.57 -1.19
C VAL A 131 0.20 6.75 -0.45
N GLY A 132 0.20 7.37 0.75
CA GLY A 132 1.38 7.44 1.63
C GLY A 132 2.05 6.07 1.87
N ASN A 133 1.26 5.02 1.95
CA ASN A 133 1.70 3.65 2.23
C ASN A 133 2.60 3.10 1.12
N ALA A 134 2.53 3.65 -0.09
CA ALA A 134 3.29 3.22 -1.25
C ALA A 134 4.76 3.63 -1.26
N ARG A 135 5.27 4.39 -0.27
CA ARG A 135 6.64 4.94 -0.29
C ARG A 135 7.70 3.95 -0.82
N HIS A 136 7.61 2.70 -0.39
CA HIS A 136 8.60 1.65 -0.70
C HIS A 136 8.12 0.61 -1.72
N VAL A 137 6.88 0.70 -2.19
CA VAL A 137 6.30 -0.19 -3.22
C VAL A 137 6.20 0.60 -4.53
N PRO A 138 6.96 0.27 -5.58
CA PRO A 138 6.75 0.86 -6.90
C PRO A 138 5.38 0.46 -7.46
N TRP A 139 4.65 1.43 -8.00
CA TRP A 139 3.33 1.22 -8.61
C TRP A 139 3.39 1.24 -10.13
N LEU A 140 2.66 0.32 -10.74
CA LEU A 140 2.38 0.31 -12.17
C LEU A 140 0.90 0.65 -12.33
N ILE A 141 0.59 1.61 -13.19
CA ILE A 141 -0.76 2.14 -13.37
C ILE A 141 -1.03 2.21 -14.86
N ASP A 142 -2.13 1.62 -15.29
CA ASP A 142 -2.48 1.51 -16.70
C ASP A 142 -3.95 1.89 -16.88
N SER A 143 -4.26 2.78 -17.82
CA SER A 143 -5.64 3.22 -18.03
C SER A 143 -5.89 3.72 -19.45
N GLY A 144 -7.08 3.41 -19.97
CA GLY A 144 -7.64 4.13 -21.11
C GLY A 144 -8.10 5.53 -20.70
N MET A 145 -7.96 6.52 -21.58
CA MET A 145 -8.50 7.87 -21.35
C MET A 145 -9.94 8.01 -21.84
N ALA A 146 -10.38 7.13 -22.75
CA ALA A 146 -11.75 7.05 -23.24
C ALA A 146 -12.59 6.02 -22.48
N ASP A 147 -12.12 5.62 -21.30
CA ASP A 147 -12.75 4.63 -20.43
C ASP A 147 -14.15 5.08 -19.99
N GLU A 148 -15.16 4.33 -20.42
CA GLU A 148 -16.57 4.61 -20.21
C GLU A 148 -17.08 4.23 -18.81
N LEU A 149 -16.31 3.48 -18.02
CA LEU A 149 -16.71 2.97 -16.70
C LEU A 149 -15.89 3.57 -15.55
N VAL A 150 -14.60 3.80 -15.76
CA VAL A 150 -13.67 4.38 -14.80
C VAL A 150 -13.20 5.73 -15.34
N PRO A 151 -13.74 6.85 -14.83
CA PRO A 151 -13.36 8.17 -15.29
C PRO A 151 -11.85 8.39 -15.15
N PHE A 152 -11.17 8.66 -16.27
CA PHE A 152 -9.73 8.86 -16.31
C PHE A 152 -9.24 9.96 -15.36
N THR A 153 -10.07 10.98 -15.10
CA THR A 153 -9.78 12.04 -14.12
C THR A 153 -9.54 11.52 -12.72
N SER A 154 -10.18 10.41 -12.32
CA SER A 154 -9.94 9.78 -11.03
C SER A 154 -8.58 9.06 -10.99
N VAL A 155 -8.18 8.41 -12.09
CA VAL A 155 -6.86 7.78 -12.21
C VAL A 155 -5.75 8.83 -12.16
N LEU A 156 -5.93 9.95 -12.86
CA LEU A 156 -4.99 11.08 -12.78
C LEU A 156 -4.83 11.61 -11.35
N GLU A 157 -5.94 11.81 -10.64
CA GLU A 157 -5.91 12.27 -9.23
C GLU A 157 -5.16 11.29 -8.32
N GLN A 158 -5.36 9.98 -8.53
CA GLN A 158 -4.61 8.94 -7.83
C GLN A 158 -3.11 9.04 -8.14
N VAL A 159 -2.73 9.21 -9.41
CA VAL A 159 -1.33 9.38 -9.84
C VAL A 159 -0.71 10.66 -9.30
N GLU A 160 -1.44 11.78 -9.28
CA GLU A 160 -1.02 13.04 -8.63
C GLU A 160 -0.72 12.83 -7.14
N GLY A 161 -1.44 11.92 -6.48
CA GLY A 161 -1.14 11.47 -5.12
C GLY A 161 0.26 10.87 -4.97
N PHE A 162 0.69 10.03 -5.92
CA PHE A 162 2.06 9.48 -5.95
C PHE A 162 3.08 10.53 -6.36
N ASP A 163 2.74 11.34 -7.36
CA ASP A 163 3.58 12.39 -7.94
C ASP A 163 4.01 13.43 -6.91
N SER A 164 3.04 14.00 -6.19
CA SER A 164 3.26 15.01 -5.16
C SER A 164 4.11 14.54 -3.97
N ARG A 165 4.20 13.22 -3.76
CA ARG A 165 5.04 12.59 -2.73
C ARG A 165 6.41 12.19 -3.25
N GLY A 166 6.66 12.36 -4.54
CA GLY A 166 7.87 11.89 -5.20
C GLY A 166 7.97 10.37 -5.23
N TYR A 167 6.88 9.60 -5.09
CA TYR A 167 6.93 8.14 -5.02
C TYR A 167 7.14 7.50 -6.40
N ARG A 168 7.70 6.29 -6.41
CA ARG A 168 8.03 5.58 -7.65
C ARG A 168 6.76 5.04 -8.30
N TYR A 169 6.50 5.46 -9.53
CA TYR A 169 5.44 4.89 -10.35
C TYR A 169 5.84 4.84 -11.82
N HIS A 170 5.19 3.94 -12.54
CA HIS A 170 5.15 3.87 -13.99
C HIS A 170 3.68 3.92 -14.41
N ALA A 171 3.29 4.94 -15.17
CA ALA A 171 1.92 5.13 -15.60
C ALA A 171 1.83 5.13 -17.13
N GLU A 172 0.98 4.27 -17.69
CA GLU A 172 0.66 4.21 -19.12
C GLU A 172 -0.78 4.67 -19.35
N TYR A 173 -0.96 5.72 -20.16
CA TYR A 173 -2.27 6.27 -20.48
C TYR A 173 -2.56 6.14 -21.97
N TYR A 174 -3.65 5.49 -22.31
CA TYR A 174 -3.99 5.18 -23.69
C TYR A 174 -5.17 6.04 -24.16
N PRO A 175 -4.94 7.09 -25.00
CA PRO A 175 -5.98 8.06 -25.34
C PRO A 175 -7.23 7.46 -26.00
N ALA A 176 -7.06 6.38 -26.77
CA ALA A 176 -8.13 5.78 -27.56
C ALA A 176 -8.77 4.54 -26.92
N GLU A 177 -8.26 4.07 -25.78
CA GLU A 177 -8.77 2.86 -25.13
C GLU A 177 -9.98 3.19 -24.24
N GLY A 178 -11.06 2.45 -24.46
CA GLY A 178 -12.21 2.35 -23.54
C GLY A 178 -12.03 1.19 -22.56
N HIS A 179 -12.97 0.99 -21.64
CA HIS A 179 -12.87 -0.07 -20.64
C HIS A 179 -13.02 -1.45 -21.30
N LEU A 180 -14.21 -1.75 -21.83
CA LEU A 180 -14.51 -3.09 -22.32
C LEU A 180 -13.71 -3.47 -23.58
N PRO A 181 -13.54 -2.58 -24.58
CA PRO A 181 -12.73 -2.91 -25.76
C PRO A 181 -11.26 -3.18 -25.41
N TYR A 182 -10.71 -2.49 -24.41
CA TYR A 182 -9.32 -2.68 -24.01
C TYR A 182 -9.09 -4.02 -23.31
N ALA A 183 -10.02 -4.44 -22.44
CA ALA A 183 -10.03 -5.80 -21.89
C ALA A 183 -10.04 -6.85 -23.01
N ALA A 184 -10.95 -6.71 -23.98
CA ALA A 184 -11.06 -7.66 -25.08
C ALA A 184 -9.82 -7.76 -25.99
N LYS A 185 -8.94 -6.76 -25.99
CA LYS A 185 -7.69 -6.78 -26.75
C LYS A 185 -6.62 -7.68 -26.12
N ASP A 186 -6.66 -7.90 -24.80
CA ASP A 186 -5.65 -8.68 -24.06
C ASP A 186 -4.20 -8.23 -24.40
N ALA A 187 -4.05 -6.90 -24.53
CA ALA A 187 -2.82 -6.25 -24.99
C ALA A 187 -2.08 -5.56 -23.83
N PHE A 188 -2.02 -6.19 -22.66
CA PHE A 188 -1.41 -5.60 -21.45
C PHE A 188 0.12 -5.80 -21.37
N GLU A 189 0.75 -6.25 -22.44
CA GLU A 189 2.18 -6.58 -22.49
C GLU A 189 3.10 -5.41 -22.11
N PRO A 190 2.86 -4.16 -22.58
CA PRO A 190 3.71 -3.03 -22.23
C PRO A 190 3.83 -2.81 -20.71
N VAL A 191 2.71 -2.68 -19.99
CA VAL A 191 2.73 -2.47 -18.54
C VAL A 191 3.12 -3.73 -17.77
N THR A 192 2.70 -4.92 -18.21
CA THR A 192 2.99 -6.16 -17.47
C THR A 192 4.49 -6.51 -17.48
N ARG A 193 5.22 -6.17 -18.55
CA ARG A 193 6.70 -6.28 -18.57
C ARG A 193 7.37 -5.48 -17.46
N GLN A 194 6.78 -4.35 -17.05
CA GLN A 194 7.32 -3.51 -15.97
C GLN A 194 7.26 -4.18 -14.61
N LEU A 195 6.49 -5.27 -14.42
CA LEU A 195 6.50 -6.02 -13.17
C LEU A 195 7.91 -6.54 -12.84
N GLY A 196 8.72 -6.91 -13.83
CA GLY A 196 10.13 -7.31 -13.65
C GLY A 196 10.37 -8.39 -12.59
N ARG A 197 11.61 -8.54 -12.09
CA ARG A 197 11.96 -9.53 -11.05
C ARG A 197 12.50 -8.88 -9.77
N THR A 198 12.05 -7.66 -9.48
CA THR A 198 12.45 -6.89 -8.30
C THR A 198 11.99 -7.57 -7.02
N THR A 199 12.74 -7.36 -5.93
CA THR A 199 12.36 -7.79 -4.58
C THR A 199 11.79 -6.62 -3.79
N ARG A 200 10.86 -6.90 -2.86
CA ARG A 200 10.32 -5.90 -1.94
C ARG A 200 11.40 -5.28 -1.05
N GLU A 201 11.14 -4.08 -0.57
CA GLU A 201 11.93 -3.46 0.49
C GLU A 201 11.63 -4.19 1.81
N ARG A 202 12.67 -4.69 2.50
CA ARG A 202 12.49 -5.42 3.77
C ARG A 202 12.60 -4.52 5.00
N THR A 203 13.40 -3.47 4.85
CA THR A 203 13.79 -2.56 5.92
C THR A 203 13.59 -1.14 5.43
N ALA A 204 12.81 -0.36 6.18
CA ALA A 204 12.48 1.00 5.81
C ALA A 204 12.85 1.94 6.95
N ALA A 205 13.80 2.85 6.73
CA ALA A 205 14.10 3.90 7.70
C ALA A 205 12.88 4.80 7.94
N ARG A 206 12.11 5.09 6.88
CA ARG A 206 10.94 5.97 6.88
C ARG A 206 9.68 5.21 6.51
N ILE A 207 8.59 5.41 7.24
CA ILE A 207 7.29 4.79 6.98
C ILE A 207 6.23 5.88 7.01
N ASP A 208 5.40 5.95 5.97
CA ASP A 208 4.12 6.64 6.04
C ASP A 208 3.06 5.54 5.98
N TYR A 209 2.17 5.48 6.98
CA TYR A 209 1.14 4.44 7.05
C TYR A 209 -0.19 5.04 7.50
N SER A 210 -1.18 5.00 6.62
CA SER A 210 -2.56 5.41 6.85
C SER A 210 -3.50 4.23 6.68
N TRP A 211 -4.59 4.19 7.42
CA TRP A 211 -5.63 3.17 7.24
C TRP A 211 -7.00 3.70 7.67
N TYR A 212 -8.05 3.09 7.11
CA TYR A 212 -9.42 3.25 7.57
C TYR A 212 -9.68 2.24 8.70
N PRO A 213 -9.86 2.69 9.96
CA PRO A 213 -10.10 1.77 11.05
C PRO A 213 -11.45 1.06 10.91
N GLY A 214 -12.40 1.66 10.19
CA GLY A 214 -13.70 1.08 9.84
C GLY A 214 -13.61 -0.20 8.99
N LEU A 215 -12.47 -0.48 8.35
CA LEU A 215 -12.24 -1.72 7.59
C LEU A 215 -11.76 -2.90 8.45
N THR A 216 -11.47 -2.68 9.74
CA THR A 216 -11.06 -3.77 10.64
C THR A 216 -12.25 -4.68 10.96
N ARG A 217 -12.11 -5.99 10.72
CA ARG A 217 -13.10 -7.04 11.00
C ARG A 217 -12.43 -8.20 11.73
N PRO A 218 -12.24 -8.12 13.07
CA PRO A 218 -11.54 -9.15 13.83
C PRO A 218 -12.20 -10.55 13.71
N GLU A 219 -13.51 -10.59 13.57
CA GLU A 219 -14.30 -11.81 13.37
C GLU A 219 -14.06 -12.50 12.02
N LEU A 220 -13.53 -11.75 11.04
CA LEU A 220 -13.09 -12.25 9.73
C LEU A 220 -11.57 -12.36 9.63
N GLY A 221 -10.83 -12.05 10.70
CA GLY A 221 -9.37 -11.99 10.70
C GLY A 221 -8.79 -10.81 9.91
N ILE A 222 -9.59 -9.79 9.59
CA ILE A 222 -9.16 -8.62 8.80
C ILE A 222 -8.80 -7.46 9.72
N GLY A 223 -7.67 -6.82 9.43
CA GLY A 223 -7.22 -5.62 10.13
C GLY A 223 -5.82 -5.22 9.66
N THR A 224 -5.34 -4.10 10.18
CA THR A 224 -3.95 -3.69 9.93
C THR A 224 -2.98 -4.69 10.56
N THR A 225 -2.09 -5.24 9.74
CA THR A 225 -0.96 -6.07 10.19
C THR A 225 0.26 -5.23 10.58
N GLY A 226 0.17 -3.91 10.40
CA GLY A 226 1.30 -3.00 10.45
C GLY A 226 2.05 -2.87 9.14
N ALA A 227 3.23 -2.25 9.22
CA ALA A 227 4.12 -2.06 8.09
C ALA A 227 5.56 -1.99 8.60
N TYR A 228 6.44 -2.84 8.06
CA TYR A 228 7.85 -2.88 8.46
C TYR A 228 8.01 -3.08 9.98
N TRP A 229 8.52 -2.10 10.72
CA TRP A 229 8.71 -2.17 12.17
C TRP A 229 7.56 -1.57 12.98
N LEU A 230 6.44 -1.20 12.34
CA LEU A 230 5.20 -0.82 13.01
C LEU A 230 4.26 -2.03 13.11
N GLY A 231 3.62 -2.22 14.26
CA GLY A 231 2.65 -3.29 14.49
C GLY A 231 1.57 -2.93 15.51
N ASP A 232 0.55 -3.79 15.62
CA ASP A 232 -0.58 -3.67 16.58
C ASP A 232 -1.16 -2.24 16.61
N LEU A 233 -1.43 -1.67 15.43
CA LEU A 233 -1.93 -0.29 15.32
C LEU A 233 -3.42 -0.22 15.63
N LYS A 234 -3.81 0.75 16.46
CA LYS A 234 -5.20 1.00 16.84
C LYS A 234 -5.51 2.47 16.67
N ALA A 235 -6.67 2.77 16.11
CA ALA A 235 -7.15 4.13 15.99
C ALA A 235 -7.97 4.52 17.22
N ARG A 236 -8.17 5.83 17.39
CA ARG A 236 -9.08 6.39 18.41
C ARG A 236 -10.55 6.34 17.97
N SER A 237 -10.80 6.30 16.67
CA SER A 237 -12.15 6.22 16.12
C SER A 237 -12.19 5.27 14.93
N SER A 238 -13.26 4.49 14.86
CA SER A 238 -13.61 3.62 13.73
C SER A 238 -14.93 4.02 13.08
N ARG A 239 -15.35 5.29 13.27
CA ARG A 239 -16.53 5.80 12.56
C ARG A 239 -16.28 5.76 11.05
N PRO A 240 -17.34 5.61 10.24
CA PRO A 240 -17.21 5.60 8.77
C PRO A 240 -16.47 6.84 8.26
N GLY A 241 -15.53 6.65 7.33
CA GLY A 241 -14.67 7.69 6.74
C GLY A 241 -13.55 8.20 7.66
N ALA A 242 -13.40 7.67 8.88
CA ALA A 242 -12.27 8.03 9.73
C ALA A 242 -10.96 7.49 9.18
N LEU A 243 -9.93 8.32 9.18
CA LEU A 243 -8.57 7.94 8.82
C LEU A 243 -7.66 8.06 10.05
N ALA A 244 -6.82 7.06 10.26
CA ALA A 244 -5.69 7.13 11.19
C ALA A 244 -4.38 7.03 10.40
N SER A 245 -3.33 7.71 10.86
CA SER A 245 -2.03 7.70 10.19
C SER A 245 -0.84 7.83 11.14
N VAL A 246 0.27 7.24 10.71
CA VAL A 246 1.58 7.26 11.35
C VAL A 246 2.61 7.71 10.30
N ARG A 247 3.39 8.74 10.62
CA ARG A 247 4.66 9.00 9.95
C ARG A 247 5.79 8.65 10.91
N ALA A 248 6.64 7.73 10.49
CA ALA A 248 7.63 7.11 11.34
C ALA A 248 9.02 7.21 10.69
N HIS A 249 10.05 7.51 11.47
CA HIS A 249 11.43 7.51 11.00
C HIS A 249 12.37 6.99 12.08
N SER A 250 13.11 5.92 11.78
CA SER A 250 14.25 5.49 12.58
C SER A 250 15.54 5.92 11.90
N ALA A 251 16.25 6.86 12.50
CA ALA A 251 17.58 7.27 12.03
C ALA A 251 18.65 6.22 12.35
N ALA A 252 18.28 5.14 13.05
CA ALA A 252 19.18 4.04 13.33
C ALA A 252 19.28 3.06 12.15
N LEU A 253 18.48 3.20 11.10
CA LEU A 253 18.53 2.39 9.88
C LEU A 253 19.26 3.11 8.75
N ASP A 254 19.65 2.36 7.72
CA ASP A 254 20.16 2.95 6.48
C ASP A 254 19.01 3.69 5.77
N ASP A 255 19.17 5.01 5.60
CA ASP A 255 18.20 5.89 4.96
C ASP A 255 18.80 6.50 3.69
N PRO A 256 18.52 5.95 2.51
CA PRO A 256 19.07 6.47 1.27
C PRO A 256 18.62 7.89 0.98
N VAL A 257 19.57 8.76 0.64
CA VAL A 257 19.27 10.07 0.06
C VAL A 257 18.77 9.85 -1.37
N VAL A 258 17.55 10.31 -1.63
CA VAL A 258 16.85 10.10 -2.89
C VAL A 258 16.72 11.42 -3.65
N THR A 259 17.13 11.38 -4.92
CA THR A 259 16.73 12.37 -5.92
C THR A 259 15.63 11.77 -6.78
N VAL A 260 14.52 12.50 -6.93
CA VAL A 260 13.40 12.10 -7.78
C VAL A 260 13.68 12.53 -9.21
N SER A 261 13.51 11.61 -10.16
CA SER A 261 13.58 11.88 -11.59
C SER A 261 12.25 11.53 -12.24
N LYS A 262 11.71 12.46 -13.03
CA LYS A 262 10.47 12.29 -13.78
C LYS A 262 10.75 12.36 -15.27
N ALA A 263 10.19 11.42 -16.02
CA ALA A 263 10.28 11.38 -17.47
C ALA A 263 8.89 11.11 -18.06
N GLN A 264 8.61 11.72 -19.20
CA GLN A 264 7.39 11.48 -19.96
C GLN A 264 7.75 11.24 -21.42
N ARG A 265 7.06 10.29 -22.05
CA ARG A 265 7.26 9.96 -23.47
C ARG A 265 5.94 9.51 -24.10
N ALA A 266 5.91 9.52 -25.43
CA ALA A 266 4.87 8.86 -26.20
C ALA A 266 5.42 7.51 -26.69
N ASP A 267 4.72 6.43 -26.39
CA ASP A 267 5.04 5.09 -26.87
C ASP A 267 3.97 4.65 -27.89
N ALA A 268 4.37 3.98 -28.96
CA ALA A 268 3.47 3.46 -29.98
C ALA A 268 3.71 1.94 -30.16
N PRO A 269 3.22 1.11 -29.22
CA PRO A 269 3.50 -0.34 -29.22
C PRO A 269 2.79 -1.10 -30.35
N GLY A 270 1.90 -0.45 -31.10
CA GLY A 270 1.06 -1.07 -32.11
C GLY A 270 -0.28 -1.45 -31.50
N ASP A 271 -0.29 -2.60 -30.80
CA ASP A 271 -1.34 -2.98 -29.85
C ASP A 271 -0.74 -2.98 -28.42
N PRO A 272 -1.39 -2.34 -27.43
CA PRO A 272 -2.60 -1.52 -27.57
C PRO A 272 -2.29 -0.22 -28.33
N SER A 273 -3.28 0.69 -28.45
CA SER A 273 -3.09 1.98 -29.14
C SER A 273 -1.91 2.79 -28.57
N PRO A 274 -1.44 3.87 -29.23
CA PRO A 274 -0.35 4.68 -28.67
C PRO A 274 -0.65 5.18 -27.24
N ALA A 275 0.37 5.20 -26.38
CA ALA A 275 0.27 5.61 -24.99
C ALA A 275 1.10 6.87 -24.69
N VAL A 276 0.65 7.62 -23.70
CA VAL A 276 1.49 8.56 -22.95
C VAL A 276 2.01 7.84 -21.73
N VAL A 277 3.34 7.68 -21.65
CA VAL A 277 3.98 6.99 -20.53
C VAL A 277 4.70 7.99 -19.64
N THR A 278 4.47 7.88 -18.33
CA THR A 278 5.11 8.71 -17.31
C THR A 278 5.82 7.83 -16.29
N ASP A 279 7.10 8.08 -16.09
CA ASP A 279 7.93 7.41 -15.10
C ASP A 279 8.34 8.41 -14.02
N GLN A 280 8.15 8.05 -12.75
CA GLN A 280 8.80 8.68 -11.63
C GLN A 280 9.69 7.67 -10.91
N THR A 281 10.99 7.95 -10.85
CA THR A 281 12.01 7.03 -10.35
C THR A 281 12.87 7.70 -9.27
N TRP A 282 13.55 6.86 -8.49
CA TRP A 282 14.51 7.30 -7.48
C TRP A 282 15.92 6.99 -7.90
N GLN A 283 16.78 7.99 -7.82
CA GLN A 283 18.23 7.82 -7.84
C GLN A 283 18.75 7.94 -6.39
N ARG A 284 19.40 6.89 -5.90
CA ARG A 284 20.00 6.86 -4.56
C ARG A 284 21.48 7.26 -4.67
N SER A 285 21.91 8.29 -3.94
CA SER A 285 23.26 8.86 -4.06
C SER A 285 24.15 8.70 -2.81
N GLY A 286 23.58 8.30 -1.68
CA GLY A 286 24.28 8.10 -0.42
C GLY A 286 23.30 7.72 0.69
N LEU A 287 23.78 7.69 1.94
CA LEU A 287 22.97 7.45 3.14
C LEU A 287 22.95 8.71 4.02
N ALA A 288 21.80 8.98 4.63
CA ALA A 288 21.72 9.98 5.69
C ALA A 288 22.54 9.53 6.92
N PRO A 289 23.05 10.46 7.74
CA PRO A 289 23.78 10.11 8.96
C PRO A 289 22.92 9.30 9.93
N ARG A 290 23.49 8.20 10.44
CA ARG A 290 22.81 7.34 11.42
C ARG A 290 22.91 7.91 12.83
N SER A 291 21.85 7.72 13.61
CA SER A 291 21.82 8.00 15.05
C SER A 291 20.76 7.15 15.73
N ASP A 292 20.90 6.94 17.04
CA ASP A 292 19.89 6.26 17.87
C ASP A 292 18.72 7.22 18.12
N ALA A 293 17.92 7.50 17.07
CA ALA A 293 16.80 8.42 17.13
C ALA A 293 15.56 7.86 16.42
N LEU A 294 14.41 8.06 17.05
CA LEU A 294 13.09 7.66 16.59
C LEU A 294 12.17 8.88 16.51
N MET A 295 11.55 9.09 15.36
CA MET A 295 10.52 10.12 15.15
C MET A 295 9.19 9.44 14.83
N LEU A 296 8.13 9.90 15.47
CA LEU A 296 6.76 9.43 15.30
C LEU A 296 5.81 10.63 15.27
N ASP A 297 5.01 10.74 14.23
CA ASP A 297 3.90 11.69 14.13
C ASP A 297 2.59 10.94 13.90
N LEU A 298 1.65 11.11 14.82
CA LEU A 298 0.46 10.28 14.95
C LEU A 298 -0.81 11.11 14.80
N THR A 299 -1.65 10.77 13.82
CA THR A 299 -2.98 11.36 13.64
C THR A 299 -4.06 10.30 13.81
N GLY A 300 -5.03 10.53 14.68
CA GLY A 300 -6.12 9.58 14.91
C GLY A 300 -5.71 8.25 15.58
N VAL A 301 -4.45 8.06 15.98
CA VAL A 301 -3.93 6.80 16.56
C VAL A 301 -4.14 6.77 18.07
N SER A 302 -4.57 5.64 18.62
CA SER A 302 -4.70 5.43 20.08
C SER A 302 -3.53 4.60 20.64
N TYR A 303 -3.02 3.67 19.84
CA TYR A 303 -1.96 2.76 20.24
C TYR A 303 -1.18 2.23 19.03
N LEU A 304 0.13 2.02 19.19
CA LEU A 304 0.95 1.25 18.27
C LEU A 304 2.13 0.56 18.98
N VAL A 305 2.68 -0.46 18.34
CA VAL A 305 3.95 -1.09 18.67
C VAL A 305 5.02 -0.68 17.67
N VAL A 306 6.20 -0.32 18.19
CA VAL A 306 7.45 -0.20 17.44
C VAL A 306 8.32 -1.40 17.79
N ASP A 307 8.66 -2.19 16.78
CA ASP A 307 9.69 -3.24 16.89
C ASP A 307 11.06 -2.57 16.82
N GLY A 308 11.70 -2.41 17.99
CA GLY A 308 12.99 -1.75 18.14
C GLY A 308 14.13 -2.51 17.46
N ASP A 309 14.04 -3.83 17.32
CA ASP A 309 15.08 -4.60 16.61
C ASP A 309 15.00 -4.34 15.11
N ARG A 310 13.79 -4.46 14.54
CA ARG A 310 13.55 -4.13 13.12
C ARG A 310 13.71 -2.65 12.81
N ALA A 311 13.59 -1.77 13.80
CA ALA A 311 13.91 -0.35 13.71
C ALA A 311 15.41 -0.04 13.92
N GLY A 312 16.27 -1.04 14.14
CA GLY A 312 17.73 -0.85 14.28
C GLY A 312 18.20 -0.34 15.64
N LEU A 313 17.35 -0.38 16.66
CA LEU A 313 17.56 0.18 18.00
C LEU A 313 17.94 -0.85 19.07
N ALA A 314 18.03 -2.15 18.72
CA ALA A 314 18.27 -3.22 19.69
C ALA A 314 19.55 -3.06 20.54
N GLN A 315 20.57 -2.38 20.02
CA GLN A 315 21.85 -2.16 20.71
C GLN A 315 21.99 -0.78 21.36
N ALA A 316 21.01 0.12 21.14
CA ALA A 316 21.05 1.49 21.62
C ALA A 316 21.03 1.53 23.16
N ARG A 317 21.91 2.34 23.74
CA ARG A 317 21.90 2.62 25.19
C ARG A 317 20.95 3.75 25.55
N SER A 318 20.82 4.70 24.64
CA SER A 318 19.94 5.85 24.74
C SER A 318 19.33 6.11 23.37
N VAL A 319 18.03 6.33 23.31
CA VAL A 319 17.29 6.64 22.08
C VAL A 319 16.65 8.01 22.24
N ALA A 320 16.95 8.94 21.33
CA ALA A 320 16.25 10.21 21.27
C ALA A 320 14.89 10.02 20.58
N VAL A 321 13.79 10.43 21.22
CA VAL A 321 12.44 10.24 20.70
C VAL A 321 11.76 11.58 20.47
N ALA A 322 11.37 11.84 19.23
CA ALA A 322 10.44 12.91 18.86
C ALA A 322 9.07 12.30 18.59
N LEU A 323 8.12 12.49 19.52
CA LEU A 323 6.77 11.93 19.43
C LEU A 323 5.74 13.06 19.43
N THR A 324 5.05 13.23 18.31
CA THR A 324 3.91 14.15 18.17
C THR A 324 2.63 13.36 17.97
N SER A 325 1.54 13.82 18.59
CA SER A 325 0.21 13.25 18.34
C SER A 325 -0.86 14.32 18.51
N ASP A 326 -1.87 14.25 17.65
CA ASP A 326 -3.10 15.05 17.71
C ASP A 326 -4.06 14.64 18.84
N GLY A 327 -3.71 13.64 19.65
CA GLY A 327 -4.50 13.17 20.77
C GLY A 327 -3.72 12.26 21.72
N ALA A 328 -4.45 11.65 22.66
CA ALA A 328 -3.87 10.67 23.57
C ALA A 328 -3.48 9.40 22.81
N SER A 329 -2.21 9.04 22.88
CA SER A 329 -1.62 7.90 22.18
C SER A 329 -0.66 7.16 23.09
N THR A 330 -0.64 5.83 22.98
CA THR A 330 0.34 4.97 23.66
C THR A 330 1.25 4.31 22.62
N VAL A 331 2.56 4.49 22.77
CA VAL A 331 3.56 3.85 21.92
C VAL A 331 4.32 2.84 22.76
N ARG A 332 4.23 1.55 22.40
CA ARG A 332 5.04 0.50 23.02
C ARG A 332 6.23 0.18 22.12
N VAL A 333 7.44 0.45 22.60
CA VAL A 333 8.68 0.09 21.91
C VAL A 333 9.19 -1.22 22.50
N THR A 334 9.39 -2.23 21.66
CA THR A 334 9.86 -3.57 22.04
C THR A 334 11.24 -3.85 21.46
N GLY A 335 11.89 -4.95 21.83
CA GLY A 335 13.18 -5.34 21.24
C GLY A 335 14.34 -4.39 21.54
N LEU A 336 14.23 -3.58 22.59
CA LEU A 336 15.31 -2.70 23.04
C LEU A 336 16.29 -3.46 23.93
N ARG A 337 17.51 -2.94 24.07
CA ARG A 337 18.42 -3.36 25.12
C ARG A 337 17.77 -3.12 26.51
N PRO A 338 17.80 -4.09 27.43
CA PRO A 338 17.33 -3.88 28.80
C PRO A 338 18.01 -2.69 29.47
N GLY A 339 17.22 -1.81 30.09
CA GLY A 339 17.68 -0.59 30.74
C GLY A 339 18.05 0.56 29.79
N ALA A 340 17.88 0.41 28.47
CA ALA A 340 18.01 1.50 27.51
C ALA A 340 17.11 2.70 27.89
N VAL A 341 17.59 3.91 27.66
CA VAL A 341 16.89 5.15 28.05
C VAL A 341 16.27 5.80 26.82
N LEU A 342 14.95 5.92 26.78
CA LEU A 342 14.23 6.69 25.77
C LEU A 342 14.03 8.10 26.29
N THR A 343 14.64 9.07 25.63
CA THR A 343 14.52 10.49 25.97
C THR A 343 13.51 11.14 25.05
N VAL A 344 12.28 11.35 25.54
CA VAL A 344 11.20 11.95 24.77
C VAL A 344 11.26 13.47 24.88
N GLN A 345 11.26 14.18 23.75
CA GLN A 345 11.25 15.63 23.75
C GLN A 345 10.05 16.19 24.54
N GLY A 346 10.32 17.06 25.53
CA GLY A 346 9.28 17.65 26.38
C GLY A 346 8.70 16.72 27.46
N SER A 347 9.27 15.53 27.65
CA SER A 347 8.89 14.58 28.71
C SER A 347 10.13 14.01 29.42
N GLY A 348 9.92 13.37 30.57
CA GLY A 348 11.01 12.71 31.30
C GLY A 348 11.52 11.46 30.58
N PRO A 349 12.73 10.98 30.92
CA PRO A 349 13.28 9.75 30.36
C PRO A 349 12.45 8.52 30.78
N VAL A 350 12.25 7.59 29.84
CA VAL A 350 11.62 6.29 30.08
C VAL A 350 12.69 5.21 29.95
N ARG A 351 12.78 4.28 30.91
CA ARG A 351 13.72 3.16 30.85
C ARG A 351 13.03 1.91 30.33
N ALA A 352 13.68 1.22 29.41
CA ALA A 352 13.27 -0.11 28.99
C ALA A 352 13.37 -1.09 30.16
N GLY A 353 12.35 -1.94 30.32
CA GLY A 353 12.30 -3.00 31.31
C GLY A 353 13.34 -4.09 31.08
N ALA A 354 13.35 -5.09 31.96
CA ALA A 354 14.19 -6.28 31.82
C ALA A 354 13.85 -7.10 30.55
N ASP A 355 12.62 -6.98 30.07
CA ASP A 355 12.10 -7.60 28.85
C ASP A 355 12.42 -6.80 27.57
N GLY A 356 13.11 -5.66 27.68
CA GLY A 356 13.43 -4.80 26.53
C GLY A 356 12.25 -3.97 26.04
N THR A 357 11.19 -3.81 26.86
CA THR A 357 10.02 -3.00 26.51
C THR A 357 10.04 -1.63 27.19
N ALA A 358 9.68 -0.58 26.46
CA ALA A 358 9.40 0.75 27.00
C ALA A 358 8.04 1.24 26.50
N THR A 359 7.29 1.96 27.33
CA THR A 359 5.99 2.55 26.96
C THR A 359 6.04 4.06 27.07
N LEU A 360 5.66 4.74 25.99
CA LEU A 360 5.56 6.19 25.91
C LEU A 360 4.09 6.56 25.78
N THR A 361 3.67 7.63 26.46
CA THR A 361 2.29 8.11 26.37
C THR A 361 2.26 9.61 26.08
N THR A 362 1.51 10.03 25.07
CA THR A 362 1.16 11.43 24.90
C THR A 362 -0.07 11.71 25.76
N ARG A 363 0.03 12.67 26.69
CA ARG A 363 -1.18 13.28 27.26
C ARG A 363 -1.66 14.34 26.29
N MET A 364 -2.97 14.59 26.21
CA MET A 364 -3.48 15.75 25.48
C MET A 364 -2.69 16.97 25.93
N LEU A 365 -1.91 17.56 25.02
CA LEU A 365 -1.49 18.94 25.18
C LEU A 365 -2.80 19.70 25.19
N THR A 366 -3.29 20.06 26.37
CA THR A 366 -4.31 21.11 26.49
C THR A 366 -3.72 22.30 25.77
N THR A 367 -4.23 22.61 24.59
CA THR A 367 -3.97 23.85 23.88
C THR A 367 -4.16 24.97 24.90
N ARG A 368 -3.07 25.66 25.24
CA ARG A 368 -3.16 26.94 25.94
C ARG A 368 -3.57 28.01 24.94
#